data_AF-A0A1I0U9Y5-F1
#
_entry.id   AF-A0A1I0U9Y5-F1
#
_cell.length_a   1.000
_cell.length_b   1.000
_cell.length_c   1.000
_cell.angle_alpha   90.00
_cell.angle_beta   90.00
_cell.angle_gamma   90.00
#
_symmetry.space_group_name_H-M   'P 1'
#
loop_
_entity.id
_entity.type
_entity.pdbx_description
1 polymer ?
#
loop_
_entity_poly.entity_id
_entity_poly.type
_entity_poly.pdbx_seq_one_letter_code
_entity_poly.pdbx_strand_id
1 'polypeptide(L)' 'LGYALSQRRRKKIEEPFGWAKTVGGMSQTVHRGLDRVCAQFTMTMAACNLARLPKLLTA' A
#
# COMPACT_ATOMS: atom_id res chain seq x y z
N LEU A 1 21.75 -10.18 12.67
CA LEU A 1 21.91 -9.25 11.51
C LEU A 1 20.89 -9.49 10.39
N GLY A 2 20.73 -10.72 9.88
CA GLY A 2 19.75 -11.02 8.81
C GLY A 2 18.29 -10.67 9.15
N TYR A 3 17.87 -10.89 10.40
CA TYR A 3 16.52 -10.55 10.87
C TYR A 3 16.22 -9.04 10.76
N ALA A 4 17.16 -8.18 11.16
CA ALA A 4 17.01 -6.73 11.08
C ALA A 4 16.89 -6.23 9.63
N LEU A 5 17.64 -6.84 8.70
CA LEU A 5 17.54 -6.53 7.27
C LEU A 5 16.19 -6.97 6.69
N SER A 6 15.70 -8.14 7.10
CA SER A 6 14.35 -8.61 6.73
C SER A 6 13.27 -7.66 7.22
N GLN A 7 13.35 -7.21 8.49
CA GLN A 7 12.39 -6.27 9.07
C GLN A 7 12.35 -4.92 8.34
N ARG A 8 13.51 -4.38 7.95
CA ARG A 8 13.57 -3.14 7.14
C ARG A 8 12.90 -3.28 5.78
N ARG A 9 13.00 -4.45 5.14
CA ARG A 9 12.34 -4.72 3.85
C ARG A 9 10.84 -4.95 4.00
N ARG A 10 10.42 -5.71 5.01
CA ARG A 10 9.00 -5.95 5.33
C ARG A 10 8.24 -4.64 5.54
N LYS A 11 8.82 -3.71 6.29
CA LYS A 11 8.20 -2.40 6.55
C LYS A 11 7.81 -1.66 5.26
N LYS A 12 8.64 -1.73 4.21
CA LYS A 12 8.36 -1.06 2.93
C LYS A 12 7.12 -1.61 2.21
N ILE A 13 6.79 -2.88 2.45
CA ILE A 13 5.65 -3.56 1.84
C ILE A 13 4.44 -3.42 2.76
N GLU A 14 4.59 -3.75 4.04
CA GLU A 14 3.49 -3.79 5.01
C GLU A 14 2.85 -2.42 5.24
N GLU A 15 3.62 -1.33 5.16
CA GLU A 15 3.11 0.03 5.37
C GLU A 15 2.09 0.46 4.28
N PRO A 16 2.38 0.36 2.97
CA PRO A 16 1.39 0.55 1.91
C PRO A 16 0.15 -0.35 2.03
N PHE A 17 0.33 -1.64 2.36
CA PHE A 17 -0.80 -2.56 2.53
C PHE A 17 -1.67 -2.21 3.75
N GLY A 18 -1.05 -1.73 4.84
CA GLY A 18 -1.75 -1.20 5.99
C GLY A 18 -2.58 0.03 5.63
N TRP A 19 -1.97 1.00 4.93
CA TRP A 19 -2.67 2.21 4.47
C TRP A 19 -3.80 1.89 3.49
N ALA A 20 -3.59 0.95 2.57
CA ALA A 20 -4.64 0.53 1.63
C ALA A 20 -5.87 -0.03 2.35
N LYS A 21 -5.69 -0.71 3.48
CA LYS A 21 -6.81 -1.24 4.28
C LYS A 21 -7.51 -0.15 5.08
N THR A 22 -6.77 0.78 5.68
CA THR A 22 -7.35 1.81 6.57
C THR A 22 -7.91 3.02 5.83
N VAL A 23 -7.21 3.50 4.80
CA VAL A 23 -7.59 4.70 4.03
C VAL A 23 -8.12 4.31 2.65
N GLY A 24 -7.50 3.31 2.02
CA GLY A 24 -7.84 2.89 0.65
C GLY A 24 -9.07 1.99 0.52
N GLY A 25 -9.81 1.73 1.61
CA GLY A 25 -11.02 0.90 1.60
C GLY A 25 -10.80 -0.57 1.24
N MET A 26 -9.56 -1.07 1.28
CA MET A 26 -9.21 -2.44 0.89
C MET A 26 -9.37 -3.46 2.03
N SER A 27 -9.87 -3.05 3.20
CA SER A 27 -10.16 -3.99 4.30
C SER A 27 -11.36 -4.89 3.97
N GLN A 28 -12.29 -4.41 3.14
CA GLN A 28 -13.42 -5.19 2.65
C GLN A 28 -13.78 -4.68 1.24
N THR A 29 -13.61 -5.54 0.23
CA THR A 29 -13.83 -5.16 -1.17
C THR A 29 -15.32 -5.01 -1.45
N VAL A 30 -15.73 -3.86 -1.96
CA VAL A 30 -17.13 -3.59 -2.36
C VAL A 30 -17.43 -4.00 -3.80
N HIS A 31 -16.40 -4.32 -4.59
CA HIS A 31 -16.54 -4.74 -5.98
C HIS A 31 -16.63 -6.26 -6.12
N ARG A 32 -17.42 -6.71 -7.09
CA ARG A 32 -17.53 -8.11 -7.49
C ARG A 32 -16.75 -8.36 -8.77
N GLY A 33 -15.98 -9.45 -8.80
CA GLY A 33 -15.14 -9.84 -9.94
C GLY A 33 -13.69 -9.37 -9.79
N LEU A 34 -12.77 -10.20 -10.26
CA LEU A 34 -11.33 -10.03 -10.05
C LEU A 34 -10.80 -8.77 -10.76
N ASP A 35 -11.28 -8.48 -11.97
CA ASP A 35 -10.87 -7.31 -12.75
C ASP A 35 -11.16 -6.00 -12.03
N ARG A 36 -12.35 -5.87 -11.43
CA ARG A 36 -12.75 -4.65 -10.71
C ARG A 36 -11.97 -4.47 -9.41
N VAL A 37 -11.72 -5.57 -8.69
CA VAL A 37 -10.87 -5.55 -7.48
C VAL A 37 -9.43 -5.20 -7.85
N CYS A 38 -8.90 -5.73 -8.94
CA CYS A 38 -7.57 -5.39 -9.45
C CYS A 38 -7.44 -3.92 -9.85
N ALA A 39 -8.47 -3.35 -10.51
CA ALA A 39 -8.50 -1.93 -10.83
C ALA A 39 -8.49 -1.07 -9.56
N GLN A 40 -9.34 -1.39 -8.57
CA GLN A 40 -9.37 -0.69 -7.27
C GLN A 40 -8.01 -0.78 -6.56
N PHE A 41 -7.41 -1.98 -6.51
CA PHE A 41 -6.11 -2.19 -5.89
C PHE A 41 -5.01 -1.34 -6.54
N THR A 42 -4.94 -1.35 -7.87
CA THR A 42 -3.94 -0.58 -8.63
C THR A 42 -4.07 0.91 -8.35
N MET A 43 -5.30 1.45 -8.37
CA MET A 43 -5.56 2.85 -8.06
C MET A 43 -5.19 3.20 -6.61
N THR A 44 -5.56 2.36 -5.64
CA THR A 44 -5.22 2.58 -4.24
C THR A 44 -3.71 2.59 -4.02
N MET A 45 -2.96 1.68 -4.65
CA MET A 45 -1.49 1.66 -4.55
C MET A 45 -0.82 2.85 -5.23
N ALA A 46 -1.37 3.33 -6.35
CA ALA A 46 -0.92 4.58 -6.96
C ALA A 46 -1.13 5.77 -6.01
N ALA A 47 -2.29 5.86 -5.37
CA ALA A 47 -2.59 6.88 -4.36
C ALA A 47 -1.66 6.80 -3.14
N CYS A 48 -1.35 5.59 -2.64
CA CYS A 48 -0.33 5.39 -1.59
C CYS A 48 1.02 6.02 -1.97
N ASN A 49 1.45 5.81 -3.22
CA ASN A 49 2.73 6.33 -3.70
C ASN A 49 2.69 7.85 -3.74
N LEU A 50 1.64 8.45 -4.31
CA LEU A 50 1.46 9.91 -4.34
C LEU A 50 1.44 10.52 -2.93
N ALA A 51 0.74 9.91 -1.99
CA ALA A 51 0.69 10.37 -0.60
C ALA A 51 2.05 10.31 0.12
N ARG A 52 2.96 9.44 -0.34
CA ARG A 52 4.32 9.31 0.21
C ARG A 52 5.33 10.25 -0.44
N LEU A 53 5.10 10.70 -1.67
CA LEU A 53 6.04 11.56 -2.40
C LEU A 53 6.49 12.80 -1.62
N PRO A 54 5.60 13.58 -0.95
CA PRO A 54 6.03 14.76 -0.22
C PRO A 54 7.09 14.44 0.83
N LYS A 55 6.91 13.35 1.60
CA LYS A 55 7.87 12.92 2.62
C LYS A 55 9.21 12.46 2.04
N LEU A 56 9.22 11.97 0.80
CA LEU A 56 10.43 11.51 0.13
C LEU A 56 11.19 12.69 -0.51
N LEU A 57 10.48 13.72 -0.96
CA LEU A 57 11.05 14.91 -1.58
C LEU A 57 11.59 15.91 -0.54
N THR A 58 11.07 15.89 0.68
CA THR A 58 11.53 16.73 1.80
C THR A 58 12.67 16.09 2.61
N ALA A 59 13.10 14.87 2.25
CA ALA A 59 14.11 14.10 2.96
C ALA A 59 15.54 14.39 2.49
#